data_AF-A0A1V5FQY2-F1
#
_entry.id   AF-A0A1V5FQY2-F1
#
_cell.length_a   1.000
_cell.length_b   1.000
_cell.length_c   1.000
_cell.angle_alpha   90.00
_cell.angle_beta   90.00
_cell.angle_gamma   90.00
#
_symmetry.space_group_name_H-M   'P 1'
#
loop_
_entity.id
_entity.type
_entity.pdbx_description
1 polymer ?
#
loop_
_entity_poly.entity_id
_entity_poly.type
_entity_poly.pdbx_seq_one_letter_code
_entity_poly.pdbx_strand_id
1 'polypeptide(L)'
;MADVVEQIAVENNRKAMALRDDGKIAEARDLLFFNRAYLDSNAAALDAPKLDFYAAQNYYDASNLDDASWGKQRKMMKDAQINVMQQAEQISAEKHIGAKP
;
A
#
# COMPACT_ATOMS: atom_id res chain seq x y z
N MET A 1 -15.58 -2.37 2.32
CA MET A 1 -14.71 -3.57 2.37
C MET A 1 -13.36 -3.31 1.72
N ALA A 2 -13.28 -2.88 0.46
CA ALA A 2 -11.99 -2.53 -0.17
C ALA A 2 -11.18 -1.47 0.62
N ASP A 3 -11.86 -0.51 1.26
CA ASP A 3 -11.22 0.55 2.05
C ASP A 3 -10.50 -0.01 3.31
N VAL A 4 -11.00 -1.10 3.89
CA VAL A 4 -10.34 -1.78 5.03
C VAL A 4 -9.10 -2.55 4.56
N VAL A 5 -9.19 -3.19 3.39
CA VAL A 5 -8.05 -3.88 2.76
C VAL A 5 -6.93 -2.88 2.47
N GLU A 6 -7.28 -1.70 1.96
CA GLU A 6 -6.36 -0.60 1.68
C GLU A 6 -5.66 -0.10 2.95
N GLN A 7 -6.39 0.08 4.06
CA GLN A 7 -5.79 0.47 5.35
C GLN A 7 -4.77 -0.55 5.86
N ILE A 8 -5.10 -1.85 5.82
CA ILE A 8 -4.19 -2.93 6.19
C ILE A 8 -2.94 -2.90 5.30
N ALA A 9 -3.13 -2.67 3.99
CA ALA A 9 -2.01 -2.59 3.06
C ALA A 9 -1.09 -1.40 3.32
N VAL A 10 -1.64 -0.24 3.68
CA VAL A 10 -0.84 0.94 4.08
C VAL A 10 -0.02 0.65 5.35
N GLU A 11 -0.61 -0.02 6.34
CA GLU A 11 0.13 -0.39 7.56
C GLU A 11 1.29 -1.36 7.28
N ASN A 12 1.07 -2.35 6.42
CA ASN A 12 2.12 -3.28 6.00
C ASN A 12 3.24 -2.56 5.25
N ASN A 13 2.91 -1.59 4.38
CA ASN A 13 3.91 -0.76 3.69
C ASN A 13 4.75 0.08 4.66
N ARG A 14 4.13 0.63 5.71
CA ARG A 14 4.85 1.35 6.78
C ARG A 14 5.82 0.44 7.52
N LYS A 15 5.36 -0.76 7.91
CA LYS A 15 6.19 -1.76 8.57
C LYS A 15 7.36 -2.19 7.68
N ALA A 16 7.12 -2.40 6.39
CA ALA A 16 8.17 -2.78 5.43
C ALA A 16 9.25 -1.69 5.31
N MET A 17 8.84 -0.42 5.23
CA MET A 17 9.80 0.69 5.23
C MET A 17 10.59 0.77 6.54
N ALA A 18 9.96 0.54 7.69
CA ALA A 18 10.65 0.54 8.99
C ALA A 18 11.68 -0.60 9.06
N LEU A 19 11.29 -1.81 8.65
CA LEU A 19 12.22 -2.95 8.53
C LEU A 19 13.39 -2.63 7.61
N ARG A 20 13.12 -1.96 6.49
CA ARG A 20 14.18 -1.57 5.55
C ARG A 20 15.12 -0.51 6.13
N ASP A 21 14.57 0.48 6.82
CA ASP A 21 15.32 1.53 7.54
C ASP A 21 16.22 0.92 8.63
N ASP A 22 15.78 -0.17 9.27
CA ASP A 22 16.55 -0.95 10.25
C ASP A 22 17.60 -1.88 9.61
N GLY A 23 17.76 -1.85 8.28
CA GLY A 23 18.69 -2.71 7.53
C GLY A 23 18.19 -4.13 7.28
N LYS A 24 16.95 -4.46 7.67
CA LYS A 24 16.33 -5.78 7.47
C LYS A 24 15.70 -5.89 6.08
N ILE A 25 16.55 -5.82 5.05
CA ILE A 25 16.12 -5.76 3.64
C ILE A 25 15.29 -6.99 3.24
N ALA A 26 15.67 -8.18 3.69
CA ALA A 26 14.94 -9.42 3.39
C ALA A 26 13.53 -9.40 4.03
N GLU A 27 13.43 -9.06 5.31
CA GLU A 27 12.13 -8.97 6.02
C GLU A 27 11.22 -7.91 5.38
N ALA A 28 11.77 -6.76 4.98
CA ALA A 28 11.04 -5.73 4.27
C ALA A 28 10.50 -6.21 2.91
N ARG A 29 11.35 -6.92 2.14
CA ARG A 29 10.99 -7.49 0.84
C ARG A 29 9.85 -8.51 0.97
N ASP A 30 9.99 -9.43 1.91
CA ASP A 30 9.00 -10.47 2.16
C ASP A 30 7.66 -9.86 2.57
N LEU A 31 7.69 -8.82 3.41
CA LEU A 31 6.46 -8.14 3.83
C LEU A 31 5.77 -7.42 2.65
N LEU A 32 6.51 -6.80 1.73
CA LEU A 32 5.92 -6.20 0.52
C LEU A 32 5.36 -7.26 -0.43
N PHE A 33 6.00 -8.42 -0.58
CA PHE A 33 5.45 -9.52 -1.38
C PHE A 33 4.21 -10.15 -0.74
N PHE A 34 4.21 -10.31 0.59
CA PHE A 34 3.01 -10.74 1.31
C PHE A 34 1.87 -9.76 1.11
N ASN A 35 2.16 -8.46 1.22
CA ASN A 35 1.17 -7.40 1.06
C ASN A 35 0.61 -7.34 -0.37
N ARG A 36 1.45 -7.54 -1.38
CA ARG A 36 1.01 -7.74 -2.77
C ARG A 36 0.02 -8.90 -2.87
N ALA A 37 0.36 -10.09 -2.37
CA ALA A 37 -0.52 -11.26 -2.49
C ALA A 37 -1.86 -11.05 -1.78
N TYR A 38 -1.84 -10.36 -0.64
CA TYR A 38 -3.04 -9.93 0.07
C TYR A 38 -3.89 -8.98 -0.78
N LEU A 39 -3.28 -7.98 -1.43
CA LEU A 39 -3.97 -7.05 -2.31
C LEU A 39 -4.56 -7.76 -3.55
N ASP A 40 -3.78 -8.59 -4.25
CA ASP A 40 -4.21 -9.35 -5.44
C ASP A 40 -5.45 -10.22 -5.12
N SER A 41 -5.41 -10.96 -4.01
CA SER A 41 -6.51 -11.84 -3.61
C SER A 41 -7.80 -11.06 -3.29
N ASN A 42 -7.68 -9.91 -2.64
CA ASN A 42 -8.83 -9.06 -2.32
C ASN A 42 -9.33 -8.26 -3.52
N ALA A 43 -8.45 -7.89 -4.46
CA ALA A 43 -8.82 -7.23 -5.70
C ALA A 43 -9.80 -8.10 -6.50
N ALA A 44 -9.45 -9.38 -6.68
CA ALA A 44 -10.29 -10.36 -7.36
C ALA A 44 -11.60 -10.64 -6.60
N ALA A 45 -11.54 -10.74 -5.26
CA ALA A 45 -12.72 -11.04 -4.45
C ALA A 45 -13.73 -9.88 -4.36
N LEU A 46 -13.25 -8.64 -4.47
CA LEU A 46 -14.04 -7.42 -4.29
C LEU A 46 -14.32 -6.67 -5.60
N ASP A 47 -13.85 -7.19 -6.74
CA ASP A 47 -13.86 -6.51 -8.04
C ASP A 47 -13.33 -5.08 -7.93
N ALA A 48 -12.14 -4.94 -7.35
CA ALA A 48 -11.57 -3.65 -6.95
C ALA A 48 -10.22 -3.39 -7.66
N PRO A 49 -10.23 -2.85 -8.90
CA PRO A 49 -9.02 -2.57 -9.68
C PRO A 49 -7.98 -1.68 -8.98
N LYS A 50 -8.42 -0.84 -8.03
CA LYS A 50 -7.50 -0.04 -7.20
C LYS A 50 -6.55 -0.90 -6.37
N LEU A 51 -7.00 -2.08 -5.93
CA LEU A 51 -6.18 -2.99 -5.14
C LEU A 51 -5.13 -3.69 -6.01
N ASP A 52 -5.44 -4.01 -7.27
CA ASP A 52 -4.46 -4.50 -8.25
C ASP A 52 -3.34 -3.47 -8.50
N PHE A 53 -3.71 -2.19 -8.61
CA PHE A 53 -2.73 -1.12 -8.75
C PHE A 53 -1.78 -1.07 -7.54
N TYR A 54 -2.29 -1.16 -6.32
CA TYR A 54 -1.46 -1.20 -5.11
C TYR A 54 -0.61 -2.47 -5.02
N ALA A 55 -1.11 -3.61 -5.51
CA ALA A 55 -0.33 -4.84 -5.58
C ALA A 55 0.87 -4.68 -6.53
N ALA A 56 0.66 -4.08 -7.71
CA ALA A 56 1.72 -3.75 -8.64
C ALA A 56 2.76 -2.79 -8.05
N GLN A 57 2.32 -1.78 -7.29
CA GLN A 57 3.24 -0.90 -6.55
C GLN A 57 4.06 -1.65 -5.50
N ASN A 58 3.44 -2.53 -4.72
CA ASN A 58 4.15 -3.36 -3.73
C ASN A 58 5.20 -4.28 -4.39
N TYR A 59 4.88 -4.85 -5.56
CA TYR A 59 5.84 -5.63 -6.35
C TYR A 59 7.03 -4.79 -6.79
N TYR A 60 6.78 -3.58 -7.29
CA TYR A 60 7.81 -2.64 -7.66
C TYR A 60 8.68 -2.26 -6.45
N ASP A 61 8.08 -1.92 -5.32
CA ASP A 61 8.79 -1.56 -4.09
C ASP A 61 9.66 -2.70 -3.58
N ALA A 62 9.13 -3.93 -3.54
CA ALA A 62 9.88 -5.13 -3.11
C ALA A 62 11.12 -5.40 -4.00
N SER A 63 11.01 -5.04 -5.28
CA SER A 63 12.09 -5.21 -6.26
C SER A 63 13.15 -4.11 -6.18
N ASN A 64 12.84 -2.97 -5.57
CA ASN A 64 13.68 -1.76 -5.54
C ASN A 64 14.10 -1.34 -4.12
N LEU A 65 14.43 -2.32 -3.26
CA LEU A 65 14.94 -2.06 -1.91
C LEU A 65 16.48 -1.92 -1.83
N ASP A 66 17.19 -1.64 -2.92
CA ASP A 66 18.65 -1.49 -2.88
C ASP A 66 19.12 -0.25 -2.11
N ASP A 67 20.32 -0.29 -1.53
CA ASP A 67 20.85 0.81 -0.70
C ASP A 67 21.13 2.08 -1.52
N ALA A 68 21.56 1.94 -2.78
CA ALA A 68 21.98 3.06 -3.61
C ALA A 68 20.81 4.00 -3.94
N SER A 69 19.60 3.46 -4.07
CA SER A 69 18.40 4.22 -4.43
C SER A 69 17.37 4.34 -3.30
N TRP A 70 17.60 3.71 -2.13
CA TRP A 70 16.64 3.65 -1.04
C TRP A 70 16.09 5.01 -0.62
N GLY A 71 16.93 6.05 -0.52
CA GLY A 71 16.47 7.40 -0.14
C GLY A 71 15.41 7.96 -1.09
N LYS A 72 15.56 7.72 -2.39
CA LYS A 72 14.57 8.11 -3.41
C LYS A 72 13.34 7.21 -3.33
N GLN A 73 13.54 5.89 -3.24
CA GLN A 73 12.45 4.91 -3.15
C GLN A 73 11.56 5.17 -1.95
N ARG A 74 12.15 5.34 -0.77
CA ARG A 74 11.47 5.64 0.49
C ARG A 74 10.61 6.89 0.41
N LYS A 75 11.08 7.93 -0.30
CA LYS A 75 10.28 9.13 -0.52
C LYS A 75 9.05 8.82 -1.39
N MET A 76 9.26 8.14 -2.51
CA MET A 76 8.15 7.74 -3.40
C MET A 76 7.12 6.86 -2.67
N MET A 77 7.57 5.91 -1.84
CA MET A 77 6.69 5.06 -1.03
C MET A 77 5.90 5.87 0.01
N LYS A 78 6.51 6.87 0.65
CA LYS A 78 5.80 7.79 1.57
C LYS A 78 4.76 8.62 0.86
N ASP A 79 5.13 9.22 -0.27
CA ASP A 79 4.23 10.07 -1.05
C ASP A 79 3.04 9.24 -1.57
N ALA A 80 3.29 8.01 -2.02
CA ALA A 80 2.23 7.06 -2.38
C ALA A 80 1.30 6.80 -1.20
N GLN A 81 1.80 6.45 -0.02
CA GLN A 81 0.96 6.20 1.17
C GLN A 81 0.09 7.41 1.56
N ILE A 82 0.61 8.63 1.45
CA ILE A 82 -0.15 9.86 1.75
C ILE A 82 -1.30 10.03 0.76
N ASN A 83 -1.03 9.84 -0.53
CA ASN A 83 -2.05 9.96 -1.57
C ASN A 83 -3.14 8.88 -1.45
N VAL A 84 -2.76 7.66 -1.05
CA VAL A 84 -3.69 6.56 -0.75
C VAL A 84 -4.60 6.94 0.42
N MET A 85 -4.03 7.44 1.52
CA MET A 85 -4.81 7.86 2.68
C MET A 85 -5.78 9.01 2.38
N GLN A 86 -5.33 10.03 1.66
CA GLN A 86 -6.16 11.17 1.31
C GLN A 86 -7.34 10.78 0.41
N GLN A 87 -7.12 9.88 -0.56
CA GLN A 87 -8.20 9.35 -1.40
C GLN A 87 -9.18 8.50 -0.59
N ALA A 88 -8.69 7.64 0.30
CA ALA A 88 -9.55 6.83 1.18
C ALA A 88 -10.43 7.72 2.08
N GLU A 89 -9.89 8.82 2.62
CA GLU A 89 -10.62 9.80 3.42
C GLU A 89 -11.68 10.56 2.61
N GLN A 90 -11.36 11.00 1.39
CA GLN A 90 -12.32 11.68 0.52
C GLN A 90 -13.48 10.75 0.11
N ILE A 91 -13.20 9.51 -0.28
CA ILE A 91 -14.23 8.52 -0.63
C ILE A 91 -15.12 8.20 0.58
N SER A 92 -14.53 8.11 1.78
CA SER A 92 -15.29 7.91 3.02
C SER A 92 -16.19 9.10 3.33
N ALA A 93 -15.71 10.33 3.11
CA ALA A 93 -16.49 11.55 3.33
C ALA A 93 -17.66 11.67 2.34
N GLU A 94 -17.46 11.32 1.07
CA GLU A 94 -18.49 11.37 0.03
C GLU A 94 -19.59 10.32 0.24
N LYS A 95 -19.24 9.10 0.66
CA LYS A 95 -20.22 8.04 0.98
C LYS A 95 -21.19 8.43 2.11
N HIS A 96 -20.78 9.31 3.03
CA HIS A 96 -21.63 9.80 4.11
C HIS A 96 -22.53 10.99 3.73
N ILE A 97 -22.23 11.70 2.64
CA ILE A 97 -23.01 12.87 2.19
C ILE A 97 -24.12 12.46 1.19
N GLY A 98 -23.96 11.33 0.48
CA GLY A 98 -24.94 10.81 -0.49
C GLY A 98 -26.20 10.16 0.10
N ALA A 99 -26.27 9.97 1.43
CA ALA A 99 -27.46 9.46 2.11
C ALA A 99 -28.28 10.62 2.70
N LYS A 100 -28.83 11.48 1.85
CA LYS A 100 -29.89 12.42 2.25
C LYS A 100 -31.25 11.81 1.85
N PRO A 101 -32.23 11.75 2.78
CA PRO A 101 -33.54 11.13 2.54
C PRO A 101 -34.35 11.84 1.45
#